data_AF-A0A1F4X4Y9-F1
#
_entry.id   AF-A0A1F4X4Y9-F1
#
_cell.length_a   1.000
_cell.length_b   1.000
_cell.length_c   1.000
_cell.angle_alpha   90.00
_cell.angle_beta   90.00
_cell.angle_gamma   90.00
#
_symmetry.space_group_name_H-M   'P 1'
#
loop_
_entity.id
_entity.type
_entity.pdbx_description
1 polymer ?
#
loop_
_entity_poly.entity_id
_entity_poly.type
_entity_poly.pdbx_seq_one_letter_code
_entity_poly.pdbx_strand_id
1 'polypeptide(L)'
;MIKLQQITDLLGITASRQAGTLSAERQIPSAFDPETLGPKETYITWEALSRPVRTGFNSKLSRTFMIIGIVVALILVILQEFFLIFVIASLIFVTYVLSKTPPEAIKYEVSSHGVSLDGQQYYWPEISRFFFTTEDGHHSMVLEMAVGVPNRLFLTIIPSDTDKLKEIFMSRVHYLETPPQSFMDKTYQSVLDKFSS
;
A
#
# COMPACT_ATOMS: atom_id res chain seq x y z
N MET A 1 5.49 -54.30 -41.60
CA MET A 1 4.69 -54.50 -40.38
C MET A 1 5.51 -53.97 -39.21
N ILE A 2 5.31 -52.71 -38.82
CA ILE A 2 6.15 -52.01 -37.82
C ILE A 2 5.64 -52.40 -36.42
N LYS A 3 6.55 -52.85 -35.55
CA LYS A 3 6.22 -53.29 -34.18
C LYS A 3 5.90 -52.08 -33.30
N LEU A 4 4.79 -52.17 -32.54
CA LEU A 4 4.29 -51.11 -31.65
C LEU A 4 5.29 -50.60 -30.59
N GLN A 5 6.40 -51.31 -30.35
CA GLN A 5 7.44 -50.91 -29.40
C GLN A 5 8.21 -49.66 -29.82
N GLN A 6 8.32 -49.35 -31.12
CA GLN A 6 9.04 -48.15 -31.58
C GLN A 6 8.22 -46.85 -31.43
N ILE A 7 6.90 -46.97 -31.28
CA ILE A 7 6.01 -45.80 -31.13
C ILE A 7 5.98 -45.34 -29.66
N THR A 8 6.22 -46.27 -28.73
CA THR A 8 6.32 -45.97 -27.29
C THR A 8 7.63 -45.27 -26.90
N ASP A 9 8.72 -45.50 -27.63
CA ASP A 9 9.99 -44.76 -27.43
C ASP A 9 9.92 -43.32 -27.98
N LEU A 10 9.08 -43.08 -28.99
CA LEU A 10 8.94 -41.77 -29.65
C LEU A 10 8.07 -40.79 -28.85
N LEU A 11 7.23 -41.29 -27.94
CA LEU A 11 6.39 -40.49 -27.04
C LEU A 11 7.04 -40.20 -25.68
N GLY A 12 8.32 -40.54 -25.49
CA GLY A 12 9.09 -40.10 -24.32
C GLY A 12 8.58 -40.62 -22.97
N ILE A 13 7.81 -41.71 -22.94
CA ILE A 13 7.31 -42.33 -21.71
C ILE A 13 8.15 -43.56 -21.34
N THR A 14 9.47 -43.38 -21.26
CA THR A 14 10.39 -44.20 -20.46
C THR A 14 11.79 -43.62 -20.61
N ALA A 15 12.06 -42.63 -19.78
CA ALA A 15 13.39 -42.33 -19.30
C ALA A 15 13.18 -41.76 -17.91
N SER A 16 13.57 -42.55 -16.90
CA SER A 16 13.77 -42.11 -15.53
C SER A 16 14.47 -40.74 -15.56
N ARG A 17 13.70 -39.67 -15.36
CA ARG A 17 14.22 -38.32 -15.14
C ARG A 17 15.19 -38.43 -13.98
N GLN A 18 16.47 -38.23 -14.28
CA GLN A 18 17.57 -38.25 -13.33
C GLN A 18 17.16 -37.52 -12.05
N ALA A 19 17.07 -38.26 -10.95
CA ALA A 19 16.97 -37.75 -9.59
C ALA A 19 18.34 -37.16 -9.16
N GLY A 20 18.89 -36.25 -9.97
CA GLY A 20 20.24 -35.71 -9.82
C GLY A 20 20.37 -34.21 -10.06
N THR A 21 19.27 -33.48 -10.28
CA THR A 21 19.30 -32.01 -10.44
C THR A 21 18.26 -31.26 -9.61
N LEU A 22 17.54 -31.95 -8.71
CA LEU A 22 16.61 -31.33 -7.76
C LEU A 22 17.25 -30.99 -6.40
N SER A 23 18.58 -31.07 -6.29
CA SER A 23 19.35 -30.66 -5.10
C SER A 23 20.06 -29.31 -5.28
N ALA A 24 19.68 -28.52 -6.30
CA ALA A 24 19.73 -27.08 -6.13
C ALA A 24 18.59 -26.69 -5.19
N GLU A 25 18.75 -27.09 -3.93
CA GLU A 25 18.19 -26.40 -2.79
C GLU A 25 18.46 -24.93 -3.10
N ARG A 26 17.43 -24.19 -3.54
CA ARG A 26 17.45 -22.76 -3.32
C ARG A 26 17.56 -22.67 -1.81
N GLN A 27 18.79 -22.53 -1.34
CA GLN A 27 19.06 -21.82 -0.12
C GLN A 27 18.44 -20.45 -0.35
N ILE A 28 17.14 -20.35 -0.06
CA ILE A 28 16.57 -19.12 0.47
C ILE A 28 17.50 -18.88 1.65
N PRO A 29 18.34 -17.83 1.63
CA PRO A 29 19.17 -17.53 2.78
C PRO A 29 18.26 -17.59 3.99
N SER A 30 18.68 -18.41 4.95
CA SER A 30 18.06 -18.60 6.25
C SER A 30 17.29 -17.36 6.65
N ALA A 31 16.03 -17.56 7.06
CA ALA A 31 15.16 -16.54 7.65
C ALA A 31 16.02 -15.47 8.31
N PHE A 32 15.93 -14.23 7.80
CA PHE A 32 16.66 -13.09 8.33
C PHE A 32 16.59 -13.14 9.86
N ASP A 33 17.75 -13.33 10.50
CA ASP A 33 17.83 -13.54 11.94
C ASP A 33 18.18 -12.20 12.61
N PRO A 34 17.21 -11.55 13.27
CA PRO A 34 17.43 -10.25 13.89
C PRO A 34 18.49 -10.26 14.98
N GLU A 35 18.82 -11.43 15.55
CA GLU A 35 19.78 -11.56 16.65
C GLU A 35 21.24 -11.44 16.20
N THR A 36 21.50 -11.51 14.89
CA THR A 36 22.85 -11.40 14.30
C THR A 36 23.28 -9.96 13.99
N LEU A 37 22.39 -9.00 14.23
CA LEU A 37 22.64 -7.61 13.91
C LEU A 37 23.49 -6.92 15.00
N GLY A 38 24.34 -5.98 14.60
CA GLY A 38 25.20 -5.21 15.50
C GLY A 38 24.43 -4.26 16.43
N PRO A 39 25.11 -3.35 17.15
CA PRO A 39 24.43 -2.33 17.92
C PRO A 39 23.56 -1.44 17.01
N LYS A 40 22.33 -1.13 17.47
CA LYS A 40 21.39 -0.28 16.73
C LYS A 40 21.89 1.16 16.73
N GLU A 41 22.31 1.64 15.57
CA GLU A 41 22.65 3.04 15.35
C GLU A 41 21.46 3.73 14.68
N THR A 42 20.93 4.75 15.33
CA THR A 42 19.82 5.56 14.80
C THR A 42 20.38 6.72 13.99
N TYR A 43 20.01 6.81 12.71
CA TYR A 43 20.48 7.87 11.82
C TYR A 43 19.57 9.10 11.88
N ILE A 44 18.25 8.90 11.87
CA ILE A 44 17.27 10.00 11.87
C ILE A 44 15.96 9.53 12.50
N THR A 45 15.28 10.45 13.17
CA THR A 45 13.97 10.24 13.77
C THR A 45 13.10 11.45 13.50
N TRP A 46 11.89 11.23 13.00
CA TRP A 46 10.92 12.30 12.76
C TRP A 46 9.51 11.84 13.11
N GLU A 47 8.64 12.79 13.41
CA GLU A 47 7.22 12.54 13.66
C GLU A 47 6.42 13.13 12.50
N ALA A 48 5.56 12.31 11.89
CA ALA A 48 4.65 12.78 10.86
C ALA A 48 3.30 12.05 10.97
N LEU A 49 2.27 12.64 10.34
CA LEU A 49 0.93 12.08 10.37
C LEU A 49 0.92 10.71 9.69
N SER A 50 0.28 9.72 10.32
CA SER A 50 0.15 8.35 9.81
C SER A 50 -0.54 8.24 8.45
N ARG A 51 -1.32 9.27 8.09
CA ARG A 51 -2.02 9.37 6.81
C ARG A 51 -2.00 10.81 6.32
N PRO A 52 -1.73 11.06 5.03
CA PRO A 52 -1.94 12.38 4.44
C PRO A 52 -3.41 12.76 4.59
N VAL A 53 -3.67 13.92 5.18
CA VAL A 53 -5.02 14.44 5.39
C VAL A 53 -5.58 14.83 4.03
N ARG A 54 -6.34 13.92 3.41
CA ARG A 54 -7.11 14.26 2.21
C ARG A 54 -8.10 15.37 2.59
N THR A 55 -7.86 16.55 2.05
CA THR A 55 -8.86 17.62 2.09
C THR A 55 -10.09 17.11 1.31
N GLY A 56 -11.27 17.31 1.88
CA GLY A 56 -12.47 16.51 1.58
C GLY A 56 -12.92 16.50 0.12
N PHE A 57 -13.95 15.68 -0.15
CA PHE A 57 -14.63 15.60 -1.45
C PHE A 57 -14.83 16.98 -2.08
N ASN A 58 -14.65 17.04 -3.42
CA ASN A 58 -14.83 18.25 -4.23
C ASN A 58 -16.03 19.08 -3.72
N SER A 59 -15.78 20.35 -3.37
CA SER A 59 -16.76 21.23 -2.72
C SER A 59 -18.08 21.33 -3.48
N LYS A 60 -18.02 21.17 -4.82
CA LYS A 60 -19.20 21.11 -5.68
C LYS A 60 -20.07 19.88 -5.42
N LEU A 61 -19.47 18.69 -5.26
CA LEU A 61 -20.17 17.45 -4.95
C LEU A 61 -20.86 17.54 -3.58
N SER A 62 -20.14 18.06 -2.57
CA SER A 62 -20.68 18.22 -1.21
C SER A 62 -21.92 19.11 -1.20
N ARG A 63 -21.92 20.19 -1.99
CA ARG A 63 -23.09 21.09 -2.09
C ARG A 63 -24.30 20.39 -2.70
N THR A 64 -24.10 19.61 -3.76
CA THR A 64 -25.18 18.86 -4.41
C THR A 64 -25.77 17.81 -3.46
N PHE A 65 -24.94 17.02 -2.76
CA PHE A 65 -25.43 16.04 -1.79
C PHE A 65 -26.17 16.68 -0.61
N MET A 66 -25.72 17.85 -0.14
CA MET A 66 -26.41 18.60 0.91
C MET A 66 -27.82 19.02 0.47
N ILE A 67 -27.98 19.52 -0.76
CA ILE A 67 -29.30 19.90 -1.31
C ILE A 67 -30.21 18.67 -1.42
N ILE A 68 -29.69 17.57 -1.98
CA ILE A 68 -30.45 16.31 -2.10
C ILE A 68 -30.88 15.81 -0.73
N GLY A 69 -29.98 15.83 0.27
CA GLY A 69 -30.28 15.43 1.64
C GLY A 69 -31.42 16.24 2.27
N ILE A 70 -31.43 17.57 2.07
CA ILE A 70 -32.50 18.45 2.56
C ILE A 70 -33.83 18.12 1.88
N VAL A 71 -33.85 17.93 0.56
CA VAL A 71 -35.08 17.61 -0.19
C VAL A 71 -35.64 16.26 0.25
N VAL A 72 -34.79 15.24 0.39
CA VAL A 72 -35.20 13.92 0.88
C VAL A 72 -35.75 14.02 2.30
N ALA A 73 -35.09 14.76 3.20
CA ALA A 73 -35.59 14.97 4.56
C ALA A 73 -36.96 15.66 4.57
N LEU A 74 -37.17 16.68 3.72
CA LEU A 74 -38.46 17.36 3.59
C LEU A 74 -39.57 16.40 3.13
N ILE A 75 -39.30 15.57 2.12
CA ILE A 75 -40.25 14.55 1.64
C ILE A 75 -40.63 13.59 2.78
N LEU A 76 -39.65 13.11 3.55
CA LEU A 76 -39.90 12.18 4.66
C LEU A 76 -40.74 12.78 5.80
N VAL A 77 -40.56 14.07 6.08
CA VAL A 77 -41.39 14.79 7.06
C VAL A 77 -42.84 14.87 6.59
N ILE A 78 -43.07 15.13 5.29
CA ILE A 78 -44.42 15.17 4.71
C ILE A 78 -45.09 13.79 4.76
N LEU A 79 -44.31 12.71 4.57
CA LEU A 79 -44.79 11.33 4.68
C LEU A 79 -45.05 10.89 6.14
N GLN A 80 -44.73 11.72 7.14
CA GLN A 80 -44.81 11.42 8.59
C GLN A 80 -44.03 10.16 9.02
N GLU A 81 -43.01 9.78 8.26
CA GLU A 81 -42.18 8.60 8.53
C GLU A 81 -41.04 8.93 9.52
N PHE A 82 -41.41 9.22 10.77
CA PHE A 82 -40.45 9.59 11.82
C PHE A 82 -39.42 8.50 12.12
N PHE A 83 -39.80 7.23 11.97
CA PHE A 83 -38.89 6.11 12.17
C PHE A 83 -37.76 6.13 11.14
N LEU A 84 -38.06 6.38 9.86
CA LEU A 84 -37.05 6.42 8.80
C LEU A 84 -36.10 7.61 8.96
N ILE A 85 -36.62 8.77 9.37
CA ILE A 85 -35.81 9.95 9.68
C ILE A 85 -34.77 9.63 10.74
N PHE A 86 -35.15 8.91 11.80
CA PHE A 86 -34.24 8.53 12.88
C PHE A 86 -33.13 7.59 12.39
N VAL A 87 -33.44 6.61 11.54
CA VAL A 87 -32.44 5.71 10.95
C VAL A 87 -31.41 6.48 10.11
N ILE A 88 -31.88 7.40 9.25
CA ILE A 88 -31.00 8.24 8.43
C ILE A 88 -30.14 9.14 9.32
N ALA A 89 -30.72 9.77 10.34
CA ALA A 89 -30.00 10.60 11.28
C ALA A 89 -28.89 9.81 12.02
N SER A 90 -29.18 8.57 12.43
CA SER A 90 -28.18 7.69 13.03
C SER A 90 -27.03 7.38 12.08
N LEU A 91 -27.32 7.11 10.80
CA LEU A 91 -26.29 6.83 9.81
C LEU A 91 -25.41 8.06 9.53
N ILE A 92 -26.03 9.24 9.43
CA ILE A 92 -25.32 10.52 9.29
C ILE A 92 -24.43 10.75 10.52
N PHE A 93 -24.93 10.48 11.72
CA PHE A 93 -24.16 10.64 12.95
C PHE A 93 -22.94 9.73 13.00
N VAL A 94 -23.10 8.43 12.69
CA VAL A 94 -21.98 7.48 12.64
C VAL A 94 -20.95 7.92 11.61
N THR A 95 -21.36 8.23 10.39
CA THR A 95 -20.44 8.68 9.32
C THR A 95 -19.74 9.99 9.69
N TYR A 96 -20.42 10.91 10.37
CA TYR A 96 -19.84 12.15 10.86
C TYR A 96 -18.74 11.89 11.91
N VAL A 97 -19.00 11.03 12.90
CA VAL A 97 -18.00 10.67 13.92
C VAL A 97 -16.79 9.99 13.28
N LEU A 98 -17.00 9.02 12.38
CA LEU A 98 -15.92 8.35 11.66
C LEU A 98 -15.11 9.31 10.78
N SER A 99 -15.76 10.33 10.20
CA SER A 99 -15.05 11.32 9.38
C SER A 99 -14.24 12.32 10.20
N LYS A 100 -14.49 12.44 11.50
CA LYS A 100 -13.87 13.44 12.38
C LYS A 100 -12.76 12.89 13.26
N THR A 101 -12.37 11.62 13.11
CA THR A 101 -11.21 11.05 13.79
C THR A 101 -9.92 11.60 13.16
N PRO A 102 -9.15 12.45 13.88
CA PRO A 102 -7.88 12.96 13.35
C PRO A 102 -6.88 11.81 13.18
N PRO A 103 -6.03 11.83 12.14
CA PRO A 103 -4.97 10.84 12.01
C PRO A 103 -3.95 11.03 13.14
N GLU A 104 -3.55 9.91 13.74
CA GLU A 104 -2.53 9.91 14.79
C GLU A 104 -1.16 10.26 14.17
N ALA A 105 -0.36 11.02 14.90
CA ALA A 105 1.04 11.27 14.56
C ALA A 105 1.86 10.04 14.94
N ILE A 106 2.61 9.48 13.99
CA ILE A 106 3.46 8.32 14.20
C ILE A 106 4.93 8.72 14.14
N LYS A 107 5.72 8.08 14.98
CA LYS A 107 7.17 8.27 15.05
C LYS A 107 7.85 7.33 14.07
N TYR A 108 8.60 7.93 13.16
CA TYR A 108 9.43 7.26 12.18
C TYR A 108 10.88 7.31 12.62
N GLU A 109 11.57 6.18 12.58
CA GLU A 109 13.00 6.06 12.90
C GLU A 109 13.71 5.29 11.79
N VAL A 110 14.82 5.81 11.29
CA VAL A 110 15.69 5.07 10.36
C VAL A 110 16.98 4.73 11.08
N SER A 111 17.34 3.46 11.05
CA SER A 111 18.45 2.87 11.80
C SER A 111 19.31 1.95 10.93
N SER A 112 20.47 1.55 11.44
CA SER A 112 21.37 0.58 10.81
C SER A 112 20.66 -0.73 10.43
N HIS A 113 19.65 -1.14 11.20
CA HIS A 113 18.89 -2.37 11.02
C HIS A 113 17.72 -2.25 10.03
N GLY A 114 17.19 -1.05 9.86
CA GLY A 114 16.01 -0.82 9.02
C GLY A 114 15.22 0.40 9.47
N VAL A 115 13.92 0.37 9.22
CA VAL A 115 12.98 1.46 9.45
C VAL A 115 12.00 1.07 10.56
N SER A 116 11.92 1.84 11.64
CA SER A 116 10.88 1.68 12.65
C SER A 116 9.73 2.64 12.41
N LEU A 117 8.50 2.11 12.47
CA LEU A 117 7.27 2.89 12.56
C LEU A 117 6.56 2.51 13.86
N ASP A 118 6.38 3.47 14.76
CA ASP A 118 5.56 3.33 15.96
C ASP A 118 5.83 2.03 16.76
N GLY A 119 7.12 1.70 16.91
CA GLY A 119 7.57 0.50 17.64
C GLY A 119 7.61 -0.80 16.82
N GLN A 120 7.08 -0.81 15.59
CA GLN A 120 7.27 -1.92 14.64
C GLN A 120 8.56 -1.69 13.83
N GLN A 121 9.45 -2.69 13.78
CA GLN A 121 10.71 -2.62 13.05
C GLN A 121 10.59 -3.38 11.72
N TYR A 122 10.89 -2.70 10.62
CA TYR A 122 10.99 -3.28 9.28
C TYR A 122 12.46 -3.34 8.87
N TYR A 123 12.95 -4.51 8.51
CA TYR A 123 14.38 -4.69 8.24
C TYR A 123 14.74 -4.42 6.78
N TRP A 124 15.98 -3.99 6.52
CA TRP A 124 16.45 -3.70 5.16
C TRP A 124 16.19 -4.82 4.13
N PRO A 125 16.42 -6.12 4.44
CA PRO A 125 16.19 -7.20 3.49
C PRO A 125 14.72 -7.43 3.14
N GLU A 126 13.81 -6.92 3.99
CA GLU A 126 12.36 -6.99 3.75
C GLU A 126 11.91 -5.86 2.81
N ILE A 127 12.73 -4.83 2.60
CA ILE A 127 12.42 -3.68 1.74
C ILE A 127 12.99 -3.95 0.35
N SER A 128 12.11 -4.06 -0.65
CA SER A 128 12.48 -4.32 -2.04
C SER A 128 12.90 -3.04 -2.74
N ARG A 129 12.06 -2.00 -2.67
CA ARG A 129 12.18 -0.78 -3.49
C ARG A 129 11.64 0.43 -2.74
N PHE A 130 12.06 1.62 -3.15
CA PHE A 130 11.45 2.86 -2.68
C PHE A 130 11.22 3.86 -3.81
N PHE A 131 10.18 4.68 -3.67
CA PHE A 131 9.88 5.80 -4.56
C PHE A 131 9.28 6.97 -3.79
N PHE A 132 9.46 8.18 -4.33
CA PHE A 132 8.81 9.37 -3.79
C PHE A 132 7.50 9.64 -4.55
N THR A 133 6.46 9.99 -3.82
CA THR A 133 5.19 10.44 -4.37
C THR A 133 4.76 11.74 -3.71
N THR A 134 4.07 12.58 -4.47
CA THR A 134 3.46 13.81 -3.94
C THR A 134 1.99 13.79 -4.32
N GLU A 135 1.13 13.52 -3.34
CA GLU A 135 -0.33 13.57 -3.51
C GLU A 135 -0.89 14.75 -2.71
N ASP A 136 -1.72 15.59 -3.33
CA ASP A 136 -2.41 16.72 -2.68
C ASP A 136 -1.50 17.68 -1.88
N GLY A 137 -0.26 17.88 -2.34
CA GLY A 137 0.73 18.74 -1.66
C GLY A 137 1.45 18.09 -0.47
N HIS A 138 1.19 16.81 -0.20
CA HIS A 138 1.89 16.01 0.80
C HIS A 138 3.01 15.19 0.15
N HIS A 139 4.25 15.45 0.55
CA HIS A 139 5.40 14.63 0.14
C HIS A 139 5.45 13.36 0.98
N SER A 140 5.38 12.21 0.32
CA SER A 140 5.47 10.90 0.96
C SER A 140 6.49 10.02 0.24
N MET A 141 7.26 9.26 1.00
CA MET A 141 8.07 8.16 0.48
C MET A 141 7.33 6.85 0.68
N VAL A 142 7.30 6.04 -0.36
CA VAL A 142 6.69 4.72 -0.32
C VAL A 142 7.79 3.68 -0.37
N LEU A 143 7.78 2.79 0.62
CA LEU A 143 8.62 1.60 0.64
C LEU A 143 7.78 0.41 0.16
N GLU A 144 8.27 -0.32 -0.83
CA GLU A 144 7.68 -1.56 -1.29
C GLU A 144 8.39 -2.72 -0.60
N MET A 145 7.63 -3.52 0.14
CA MET A 145 8.14 -4.67 0.88
C MET A 145 8.28 -5.87 -0.07
N ALA A 146 9.35 -6.65 0.04
CA ALA A 146 9.56 -7.86 -0.75
C ALA A 146 8.63 -9.00 -0.31
N VAL A 147 8.31 -9.04 0.99
CA VAL A 147 7.51 -10.09 1.63
C VAL A 147 6.68 -9.45 2.76
N GLY A 148 5.40 -9.83 2.88
CA GLY A 148 4.53 -9.42 3.99
C GLY A 148 3.34 -8.53 3.58
N VAL A 149 2.43 -8.33 4.54
CA VAL A 149 1.29 -7.41 4.43
C VAL A 149 1.44 -6.37 5.53
N PRO A 150 1.46 -5.06 5.22
CA PRO A 150 1.20 -4.45 3.91
C PRO A 150 2.40 -4.47 2.95
N ASN A 151 2.13 -4.69 1.66
CA ASN A 151 3.15 -4.69 0.59
C ASN A 151 3.74 -3.28 0.31
N ARG A 152 3.06 -2.21 0.77
CA ARG A 152 3.48 -0.82 0.59
C ARG A 152 3.37 -0.08 1.90
N LEU A 153 4.46 0.55 2.33
CA LEU A 153 4.54 1.38 3.52
C LEU A 153 4.66 2.84 3.10
N PHE A 154 3.75 3.68 3.57
CA PHE A 154 3.77 5.11 3.29
C PHE A 154 4.40 5.85 4.47
N LEU A 155 5.50 6.55 4.21
CA LEU A 155 6.14 7.45 5.16
C LEU A 155 5.88 8.88 4.70
N THR A 156 5.20 9.66 5.53
CA THR A 156 5.10 11.10 5.30
C THR A 156 6.45 11.74 5.66
N ILE A 157 7.00 12.52 4.73
CA ILE A 157 8.32 13.15 4.86
C ILE A 157 8.17 14.66 4.99
N ILE A 158 9.01 15.26 5.83
CA ILE A 158 9.21 16.71 5.89
C ILE A 158 10.15 17.10 4.74
N PRO A 159 9.79 18.06 3.87
CA PRO A 159 10.57 18.42 2.68
C PRO A 159 12.07 18.68 2.96
N SER A 160 12.40 19.22 4.14
CA SER A 160 13.76 19.52 4.57
C SER A 160 14.69 18.31 4.74
N ASP A 161 14.15 17.11 4.92
CA ASP A 161 14.93 15.89 5.17
C ASP A 161 14.96 14.93 3.97
N THR A 162 14.32 15.31 2.86
CA THR A 162 14.19 14.49 1.65
C THR A 162 15.55 14.08 1.08
N ASP A 163 16.51 15.01 1.02
CA ASP A 163 17.82 14.74 0.42
C ASP A 163 18.67 13.79 1.27
N LYS A 164 18.63 13.94 2.60
CA LYS A 164 19.34 13.04 3.54
C LYS A 164 18.75 11.63 3.50
N LEU A 165 17.42 11.53 3.47
CA LEU A 165 16.75 10.23 3.35
C LEU A 165 17.07 9.58 2.00
N LYS A 166 17.09 10.34 0.92
CA LYS A 166 17.45 9.83 -0.41
C LYS A 166 18.86 9.24 -0.42
N GLU A 167 19.85 9.90 0.18
CA GLU A 167 21.22 9.41 0.27
C GLU A 167 21.32 8.10 1.08
N ILE A 168 20.69 8.05 2.26
CA ILE A 168 20.68 6.86 3.12
C ILE A 168 20.03 5.68 2.40
N PHE A 169 18.86 5.88 1.78
CA PHE A 169 18.11 4.80 1.13
C PHE A 169 18.74 4.35 -0.19
N MET A 170 19.34 5.24 -0.98
CA MET A 170 20.07 4.85 -2.19
C MET A 170 21.24 3.91 -1.91
N SER A 171 21.90 4.06 -0.75
CA SER A 171 23.02 3.18 -0.39
C SER A 171 22.59 1.75 -0.04
N ARG A 172 21.29 1.50 0.22
CA ARG A 172 20.79 0.23 0.77
C ARG A 172 19.63 -0.40 -0.01
N VAL A 173 18.87 0.37 -0.79
CA VAL A 173 17.62 -0.06 -1.47
C VAL A 173 17.59 0.48 -2.90
N HIS A 174 16.95 -0.27 -3.80
CA HIS A 174 16.78 0.16 -5.20
C HIS A 174 15.76 1.31 -5.31
N TYR A 175 16.19 2.42 -5.89
CA TYR A 175 15.34 3.59 -6.15
C TYR A 175 14.53 3.41 -7.45
N LEU A 176 13.23 3.72 -7.38
CA LEU A 176 12.35 3.84 -8.55
C LEU A 176 11.94 5.30 -8.75
N GLU A 177 12.19 5.84 -9.95
CA GLU A 177 11.82 7.21 -10.32
C GLU A 177 10.31 7.40 -10.55
N THR A 178 9.60 6.31 -10.86
CA THR A 178 8.15 6.37 -11.14
C THR A 178 7.41 5.28 -10.36
N PRO A 179 6.24 5.60 -9.77
CA PRO A 179 5.44 4.61 -9.06
C PRO A 179 5.01 3.51 -10.05
N PRO A 180 5.11 2.23 -9.70
CA PRO A 180 4.60 1.16 -10.54
C PRO A 180 3.07 1.28 -10.60
N GLN A 181 2.56 1.66 -11.78
CA GLN A 181 1.13 1.74 -12.04
C GLN A 181 0.51 0.35 -11.82
N SER A 182 -0.38 0.25 -10.84
CA SER A 182 -1.13 -0.98 -10.61
C SER A 182 -2.12 -1.22 -11.77
N PHE A 183 -2.49 -2.48 -12.03
CA PHE A 183 -3.55 -2.80 -12.98
C PHE A 183 -4.86 -2.05 -12.65
N MET A 184 -5.12 -1.81 -11.37
CA MET A 184 -6.25 -1.00 -10.91
C MET A 184 -6.16 0.47 -11.36
N ASP A 185 -4.96 1.06 -11.35
CA ASP A 185 -4.75 2.47 -11.75
C ASP A 185 -5.05 2.66 -13.24
N LYS A 186 -4.64 1.70 -14.08
CA LYS A 186 -4.96 1.70 -15.52
C LYS A 186 -6.46 1.60 -15.77
N THR A 187 -7.14 0.81 -14.96
CA THR A 187 -8.59 0.62 -15.07
C THR A 187 -9.33 1.89 -14.65
N TYR A 188 -8.90 2.53 -13.56
CA TYR A 188 -9.46 3.80 -13.11
C TYR A 188 -9.25 4.93 -14.14
N GLN A 189 -8.05 5.06 -14.71
CA GLN A 189 -7.78 6.04 -15.77
C GLN A 189 -8.63 5.78 -17.02
N SER A 190 -8.79 4.52 -17.42
CA SER A 190 -9.63 4.16 -18.58
C SER A 190 -11.11 4.50 -18.36
N VAL A 191 -11.57 4.49 -17.11
CA VAL A 191 -12.93 4.88 -16.74
C VAL A 191 -13.06 6.40 -16.72
N LEU A 192 -12.10 7.11 -16.13
CA LEU A 192 -12.10 8.57 -16.11
C LEU A 192 -12.05 9.19 -17.51
N ASP A 193 -11.18 8.69 -18.39
CA ASP A 193 -11.05 9.18 -19.78
C ASP A 193 -12.37 9.04 -20.57
N LYS A 194 -13.18 8.02 -20.24
CA LYS A 194 -14.51 7.81 -20.84
C LYS A 194 -15.58 8.75 -20.30
N PHE A 195 -15.38 9.35 -19.13
CA PHE A 195 -16.30 10.31 -18.53
C PHE A 195 -15.88 11.77 -18.77
N SER A 196 -14.65 12.01 -19.21
CA SER A 196 -14.13 13.33 -19.60
C SER A 196 -14.20 13.63 -21.09
N SER A 197 -14.63 12.68 -21.93
CA SER A 197 -14.95 12.87 -23.35
C SER A 197 -16.46 12.97 -23.57
#